data_AF-A0A857A8L9-F1
#
_entry.id   AF-A0A857A8L9-F1
#
_cell.length_a   1.000
_cell.length_b   1.000
_cell.length_c   1.000
_cell.angle_alpha   90.00
_cell.angle_beta   90.00
_cell.angle_gamma   90.00
#
_symmetry.space_group_name_H-M   'P 1'
#
loop_
_entity.id
_entity.type
_entity.pdbx_description
1 polymer ?
#
loop_
_entity_poly.entity_id
_entity_poly.type
_entity_poly.pdbx_seq_one_letter_code
_entity_poly.pdbx_strand_id
1 'polypeptide(L)'
;MTQQQGKADAKVRVIAAIIIGVIVFGIVYLVDMPRANPKDAVRQYLTYLADADAESALGMQTMTLSDREKRFLTNDVLCASDSRIVVESVEGKTGRWRVGEFARVEATMSVNGERVTHEFLVYHRKPTKDNLAEWYLSDGLLVRVAVTGNGVPGFSVRGDSAGVEPLSKSWQEYYFFPGVYTLTPEGRSDGGTVDSQTVVVVDGSGTAATENTTVRF
;
A
#
# COMPACT_ATOMS: atom_id res chain seq x y z
N MET A 1 -42.45 -3.59 19.79
CA MET A 1 -41.03 -3.22 19.67
C MET A 1 -40.56 -3.56 18.26
N THR A 2 -40.80 -2.71 17.25
CA THR A 2 -40.39 -3.04 15.86
C THR A 2 -40.41 -1.81 14.94
N GLN A 3 -39.73 -0.72 15.32
CA GLN A 3 -39.54 0.43 14.40
C GLN A 3 -38.08 0.93 14.30
N GLN A 4 -37.18 0.50 15.18
CA GLN A 4 -35.77 0.94 15.12
C GLN A 4 -34.89 0.06 14.20
N GLN A 5 -35.23 -1.21 13.97
CA GLN A 5 -34.44 -2.11 13.13
C GLN A 5 -34.46 -1.75 11.62
N GLY A 6 -35.58 -1.23 11.10
CA GLY A 6 -35.68 -0.86 9.68
C GLY A 6 -34.83 0.35 9.28
N LYS A 7 -34.61 1.29 10.20
CA LYS A 7 -33.76 2.48 9.95
C LYS A 7 -32.27 2.18 10.04
N ALA A 8 -31.88 1.25 10.92
CA ALA A 8 -30.49 0.83 11.05
C ALA A 8 -30.03 0.02 9.81
N ASP A 9 -30.85 -0.93 9.34
CA ASP A 9 -30.55 -1.71 8.13
C ASP A 9 -30.51 -0.81 6.88
N ALA A 10 -31.42 0.15 6.77
CA ALA A 10 -31.37 1.15 5.69
C ALA A 10 -30.12 2.03 5.73
N LYS A 11 -29.69 2.50 6.92
CA LYS A 11 -28.45 3.29 7.06
C LYS A 11 -27.21 2.47 6.74
N VAL A 12 -27.13 1.23 7.20
CA VAL A 12 -25.99 0.34 6.90
C VAL A 12 -25.93 0.03 5.41
N ARG A 13 -27.07 -0.21 4.74
CA ARG A 13 -27.12 -0.40 3.29
C ARG A 13 -26.74 0.85 2.50
N VAL A 14 -27.12 2.04 2.97
CA VAL A 14 -26.73 3.31 2.33
C VAL A 14 -25.23 3.57 2.50
N ILE A 15 -24.67 3.32 3.69
CA ILE A 15 -23.23 3.47 3.93
C ILE A 15 -22.44 2.44 3.11
N ALA A 16 -22.88 1.18 3.09
CA ALA A 16 -22.28 0.13 2.26
C ALA A 16 -22.39 0.47 0.76
N ALA A 17 -23.53 1.02 0.31
CA ALA A 17 -23.71 1.44 -1.08
C ALA A 17 -22.88 2.69 -1.45
N ILE A 18 -22.57 3.57 -0.50
CA ILE A 18 -21.64 4.70 -0.71
C ILE A 18 -20.20 4.17 -0.79
N ILE A 19 -19.80 3.25 0.09
CA ILE A 19 -18.46 2.64 0.05
C ILE A 19 -18.28 1.85 -1.25
N ILE A 20 -19.24 0.98 -1.61
CA ILE A 20 -19.24 0.24 -2.88
C ILE A 20 -19.35 1.21 -4.06
N GLY A 21 -20.15 2.27 -3.95
CA GLY A 21 -20.30 3.30 -4.97
C GLY A 21 -19.00 4.06 -5.22
N VAL A 22 -18.23 4.39 -4.19
CA VAL A 22 -16.90 4.99 -4.30
C VAL A 22 -15.88 4.01 -4.88
N ILE A 23 -15.96 2.73 -4.52
CA ILE A 23 -15.12 1.66 -5.11
C ILE A 23 -15.44 1.49 -6.61
N VAL A 24 -16.71 1.57 -7.01
CA VAL A 24 -17.14 1.36 -8.40
C VAL A 24 -16.98 2.62 -9.27
N PHE A 25 -17.06 3.83 -8.70
CA PHE A 25 -16.80 5.08 -9.44
C PHE A 25 -15.30 5.31 -9.74
N GLY A 26 -14.40 4.56 -9.09
CA GLY A 26 -12.97 4.58 -9.39
C GLY A 26 -12.58 3.94 -10.73
N ILE A 27 -13.45 3.13 -11.33
CA ILE A 27 -13.09 2.30 -12.50
C ILE A 27 -13.31 3.03 -13.84
N VAL A 28 -13.95 4.20 -13.85
CA VAL A 28 -14.32 4.85 -15.12
C VAL A 28 -13.39 6.04 -15.41
N TYR A 29 -12.42 5.80 -16.29
CA TYR A 29 -11.52 6.76 -16.98
C TYR A 29 -10.20 7.14 -16.30
N LEU A 30 -9.19 6.26 -16.31
CA LEU A 30 -7.79 6.72 -16.25
C LEU A 30 -6.90 5.95 -17.22
N VAL A 31 -7.16 6.21 -18.51
CA VAL A 31 -6.13 6.13 -19.56
C VAL A 31 -4.96 7.00 -19.09
N ASP A 32 -3.77 6.40 -19.02
CA ASP A 32 -2.43 7.00 -18.89
C ASP A 32 -2.46 8.54 -18.88
N MET A 33 -2.83 9.13 -17.73
CA MET A 33 -2.89 10.58 -17.62
C MET A 33 -1.45 11.07 -17.77
N PRO A 34 -1.17 12.03 -18.67
CA PRO A 34 0.18 12.56 -18.76
C PRO A 34 0.59 13.07 -17.38
N ARG A 35 1.64 12.47 -16.81
CA ARG A 35 2.25 12.80 -15.51
C ARG A 35 2.95 14.15 -15.57
N ALA A 36 2.23 15.17 -16.05
CA ALA A 36 2.74 16.49 -16.39
C ALA A 36 2.84 17.42 -15.17
N ASN A 37 2.14 17.08 -14.08
CA ASN A 37 2.23 17.79 -12.81
C ASN A 37 2.42 16.82 -11.63
N PRO A 38 3.03 17.29 -10.52
CA PRO A 38 3.42 16.42 -9.41
C PRO A 38 2.22 15.81 -8.68
N LYS A 39 1.11 16.57 -8.57
CA LYS A 39 -0.12 16.13 -7.90
C LYS A 39 -0.77 14.95 -8.62
N ASP A 40 -0.84 15.01 -9.95
CA ASP A 40 -1.47 13.94 -10.73
C ASP A 40 -0.62 12.66 -10.71
N ALA A 41 0.71 12.78 -10.65
CA ALA A 41 1.58 11.62 -10.47
C ALA A 41 1.36 10.92 -9.12
N VAL A 42 1.27 11.67 -8.01
CA VAL A 42 0.95 11.08 -6.69
C VAL A 42 -0.44 10.48 -6.69
N ARG A 43 -1.44 11.16 -7.27
CA ARG A 43 -2.79 10.62 -7.38
C ARG A 43 -2.81 9.31 -8.16
N GLN A 44 -2.18 9.26 -9.33
CA GLN A 44 -2.13 8.06 -10.17
C GLN A 44 -1.44 6.90 -9.44
N TYR A 45 -0.31 7.16 -8.76
CA TYR A 45 0.36 6.16 -7.95
C TYR A 45 -0.55 5.60 -6.85
N LEU A 46 -1.23 6.47 -6.11
CA LEU A 46 -2.14 6.04 -5.05
C LEU A 46 -3.38 5.30 -5.59
N THR A 47 -3.85 5.66 -6.79
CA THR A 47 -4.90 4.89 -7.50
C THR A 47 -4.43 3.48 -7.80
N TYR A 48 -3.21 3.30 -8.32
CA TYR A 48 -2.67 1.94 -8.55
C TYR A 48 -2.65 1.11 -7.27
N LEU A 49 -2.27 1.69 -6.13
CA LEU A 49 -2.32 0.98 -4.85
C LEU A 49 -3.75 0.59 -4.44
N ALA A 50 -4.71 1.50 -4.62
CA ALA A 50 -6.12 1.23 -4.30
C ALA A 50 -6.71 0.12 -5.19
N ASP A 51 -6.29 0.07 -6.45
CA ASP A 51 -6.70 -0.92 -7.45
C ASP A 51 -5.91 -2.23 -7.39
N ALA A 52 -4.96 -2.35 -6.46
CA ALA A 52 -4.05 -3.49 -6.30
C ALA A 52 -3.10 -3.74 -7.49
N ASP A 53 -2.77 -2.70 -8.25
CA ASP A 53 -1.78 -2.72 -9.32
C ASP A 53 -0.40 -2.29 -8.80
N ALA A 54 0.21 -3.19 -8.01
CA ALA A 54 1.55 -3.01 -7.44
C ALA A 54 2.63 -2.83 -8.54
N GLU A 55 2.50 -3.51 -9.67
CA GLU A 55 3.46 -3.42 -10.78
C GLU A 55 3.50 -2.02 -11.38
N SER A 56 2.34 -1.44 -11.72
CA SER A 56 2.26 -0.06 -12.21
C SER A 56 2.74 0.94 -11.16
N ALA A 57 2.37 0.73 -9.88
CA ALA A 57 2.84 1.57 -8.78
C ALA A 57 4.37 1.55 -8.63
N LEU A 58 5.01 0.38 -8.73
CA LEU A 58 6.47 0.24 -8.74
C LEU A 58 7.12 0.92 -9.95
N GLY A 59 6.49 0.84 -11.12
CA GLY A 59 6.96 1.51 -12.35
C GLY A 59 7.02 3.04 -12.25
N MET A 60 6.28 3.64 -11.31
CA MET A 60 6.32 5.08 -11.04
C MET A 60 7.42 5.50 -10.06
N GLN A 61 8.10 4.57 -9.40
CA GLN A 61 9.12 4.87 -8.41
C GLN A 61 10.50 5.04 -9.04
N THR A 62 11.32 5.92 -8.47
CA THR A 62 12.74 6.05 -8.85
C THR A 62 13.65 5.09 -8.10
N MET A 63 13.13 4.39 -7.08
CA MET A 63 13.91 3.49 -6.24
C MET A 63 14.17 2.15 -6.95
N THR A 64 15.44 1.76 -7.03
CA THR A 64 15.82 0.43 -7.52
C THR A 64 15.75 -0.58 -6.38
N LEU A 65 14.86 -1.55 -6.51
CA LEU A 65 14.72 -2.67 -5.57
C LEU A 65 15.24 -3.97 -6.18
N SER A 66 15.93 -4.77 -5.39
CA SER A 66 16.26 -6.15 -5.72
C SER A 66 15.03 -7.06 -5.72
N ASP A 67 15.12 -8.22 -6.37
CA ASP A 67 14.02 -9.19 -6.41
C ASP A 67 13.59 -9.64 -5.00
N ARG A 68 14.57 -9.72 -4.07
CA ARG A 68 14.30 -10.02 -2.67
C ARG A 68 13.52 -8.90 -1.98
N GLU A 69 13.86 -7.65 -2.22
CA GLU A 69 13.13 -6.52 -1.65
C GLU A 69 11.71 -6.39 -2.22
N LYS A 70 11.51 -6.83 -3.47
CA LYS A 70 10.19 -6.89 -4.12
C LYS A 70 9.35 -8.10 -3.73
N ARG A 71 9.85 -9.00 -2.87
CA ARG A 71 9.23 -10.31 -2.58
C ARG A 71 7.72 -10.24 -2.35
N PHE A 72 7.25 -9.25 -1.59
CA PHE A 72 5.82 -9.06 -1.28
C PHE A 72 5.19 -7.83 -1.94
N LEU A 73 5.90 -7.15 -2.84
CA LEU A 73 5.40 -6.01 -3.60
C LEU A 73 4.76 -6.48 -4.91
N THR A 74 3.77 -7.37 -4.81
CA THR A 74 3.11 -8.00 -5.96
C THR A 74 1.62 -7.69 -5.99
N ASN A 75 1.01 -7.75 -7.18
CA ASN A 75 -0.42 -7.52 -7.37
C ASN A 75 -1.25 -8.50 -6.53
N ASP A 76 -0.85 -9.77 -6.49
CA ASP A 76 -1.57 -10.82 -5.77
C ASP A 76 -1.55 -10.59 -4.24
N VAL A 77 -0.40 -10.22 -3.67
CA VAL A 77 -0.27 -9.91 -2.24
C VAL A 77 -1.08 -8.67 -1.88
N LEU A 78 -0.99 -7.61 -2.69
CA LEU A 78 -1.74 -6.38 -2.45
C LEU A 78 -3.25 -6.59 -2.61
N CYS A 79 -3.68 -7.37 -3.60
CA CYS A 79 -5.08 -7.72 -3.83
C CYS A 79 -5.66 -8.54 -2.68
N ALA A 80 -4.86 -9.46 -2.11
CA ALA A 80 -5.25 -10.33 -1.01
C ALA A 80 -5.22 -9.67 0.38
N SER A 81 -4.82 -8.39 0.47
CA SER A 81 -4.89 -7.64 1.72
C SER A 81 -6.34 -7.48 2.20
N ASP A 82 -6.54 -7.58 3.51
CA ASP A 82 -7.85 -7.49 4.16
C ASP A 82 -8.39 -6.05 4.13
N SER A 83 -7.50 -5.06 3.98
CA SER A 83 -7.81 -3.66 3.70
C SER A 83 -6.71 -3.08 2.83
N ARG A 84 -7.09 -2.33 1.80
CA ARG A 84 -6.18 -1.49 1.00
C ARG A 84 -6.29 -0.02 1.39
N ILE A 85 -5.38 0.77 0.85
CA ILE A 85 -5.42 2.22 0.92
C ILE A 85 -6.68 2.78 0.23
N VAL A 86 -7.27 3.79 0.85
CA VAL A 86 -8.33 4.63 0.26
C VAL A 86 -7.80 6.05 0.17
N VAL A 87 -7.80 6.62 -1.03
CA VAL A 87 -7.34 7.98 -1.28
C VAL A 87 -8.46 8.95 -0.96
N GLU A 88 -8.20 9.94 -0.10
CA GLU A 88 -9.21 10.94 0.26
C GLU A 88 -8.93 12.31 -0.36
N SER A 89 -7.68 12.77 -0.29
CA SER A 89 -7.26 14.04 -0.89
C SER A 89 -5.81 13.98 -1.35
N VAL A 90 -5.49 14.77 -2.37
CA VAL A 90 -4.12 15.00 -2.85
C VAL A 90 -3.97 16.48 -3.15
N GLU A 91 -3.01 17.13 -2.48
CA GLU A 91 -2.80 18.57 -2.49
C GLU A 91 -1.32 18.88 -2.79
N GLY A 92 -1.08 19.77 -3.75
CA GLY A 92 0.28 20.20 -4.06
C GLY A 92 0.73 21.28 -3.07
N LYS A 93 1.89 21.09 -2.43
CA LYS A 93 2.47 22.12 -1.55
C LYS A 93 3.47 23.03 -2.26
N THR A 94 4.01 22.60 -3.40
CA THR A 94 4.97 23.38 -4.19
C THR A 94 4.24 24.14 -5.30
N GLY A 95 4.35 25.47 -5.35
CA GLY A 95 3.59 26.31 -6.28
C GLY A 95 4.22 26.50 -7.68
N ARG A 96 5.53 26.32 -7.84
CA ARG A 96 6.22 26.36 -9.15
C ARG A 96 7.28 25.26 -9.20
N TRP A 97 7.41 24.62 -10.36
CA TRP A 97 8.34 23.52 -10.58
C TRP A 97 8.89 23.54 -12.00
N ARG A 98 10.10 22.99 -12.18
CA ARG A 98 10.76 22.85 -13.48
C ARG A 98 11.26 21.42 -13.69
N VAL A 99 11.70 21.13 -14.91
CA VAL A 99 12.36 19.86 -15.25
C VAL A 99 13.65 19.71 -14.44
N GLY A 100 13.84 18.53 -13.83
CA GLY A 100 15.00 18.23 -12.97
C GLY A 100 14.88 18.75 -11.54
N GLU A 101 13.71 19.24 -11.12
CA GLU A 101 13.44 19.66 -9.75
C GLU A 101 12.55 18.65 -9.02
N PHE A 102 12.58 18.74 -7.68
CA PHE A 102 11.68 18.01 -6.81
C PHE A 102 10.47 18.87 -6.43
N ALA A 103 9.33 18.22 -6.17
CA ALA A 103 8.15 18.86 -5.59
C ALA A 103 7.62 18.03 -4.43
N ARG A 104 6.94 18.71 -3.51
CA ARG A 104 6.26 18.10 -2.36
C ARG A 104 4.75 18.11 -2.60
N VAL A 105 4.14 16.95 -2.38
CA VAL A 105 2.70 16.75 -2.52
C VAL A 105 2.19 16.08 -1.26
N GLU A 106 1.21 16.67 -0.63
CA GLU A 106 0.50 16.05 0.48
C GLU A 106 -0.60 15.14 -0.06
N ALA A 107 -0.74 13.96 0.52
CA ALA A 107 -1.95 13.18 0.34
C ALA A 107 -2.51 12.80 1.70
N THR A 108 -3.84 12.88 1.82
CA THR A 108 -4.56 12.26 2.92
C THR A 108 -5.18 10.97 2.41
N MET A 109 -4.88 9.89 3.10
CA MET A 109 -5.38 8.56 2.81
C MET A 109 -5.93 7.90 4.07
N SER A 110 -6.63 6.80 3.91
CA SER A 110 -6.96 5.91 5.02
C SER A 110 -6.57 4.47 4.73
N VAL A 111 -6.09 3.78 5.76
CA VAL A 111 -5.81 2.33 5.73
C VAL A 111 -6.48 1.73 6.95
N ASN A 112 -7.21 0.63 6.80
CA ASN A 112 -7.95 0.01 7.90
C ASN A 112 -8.91 0.98 8.62
N GLY A 113 -9.44 1.98 7.89
CA GLY A 113 -10.30 3.03 8.44
C GLY A 113 -9.57 4.13 9.24
N GLU A 114 -8.26 4.03 9.44
CA GLU A 114 -7.45 5.07 10.08
C GLU A 114 -6.91 6.03 9.02
N ARG A 115 -7.13 7.34 9.23
CA ARG A 115 -6.73 8.41 8.33
C ARG A 115 -5.32 8.91 8.67
N VAL A 116 -4.48 9.03 7.65
CA VAL A 116 -3.11 9.56 7.75
C VAL A 116 -2.84 10.54 6.62
N THR A 117 -2.00 11.53 6.91
CA THR A 117 -1.52 12.51 5.94
C THR A 117 -0.02 12.32 5.73
N HIS A 118 0.37 12.02 4.49
CA HIS A 118 1.76 11.80 4.11
C HIS A 118 2.23 12.81 3.07
N GLU A 119 3.49 13.23 3.17
CA GLU A 119 4.10 14.14 2.22
C GLU A 119 5.04 13.38 1.28
N PHE A 120 4.62 13.28 0.02
CA PHE A 120 5.39 12.66 -1.04
C PHE A 120 6.44 13.61 -1.60
N LEU A 121 7.63 13.07 -1.83
CA LEU A 121 8.66 13.68 -2.66
C LEU A 121 8.59 13.09 -4.07
N VAL A 122 8.36 13.96 -5.06
CA VAL A 122 8.36 13.58 -6.47
C VAL A 122 9.44 14.32 -7.24
N TYR A 123 9.98 13.67 -8.27
CA TYR A 123 11.05 14.18 -9.12
C TYR A 123 10.59 14.31 -10.57
N HIS A 124 10.82 15.49 -11.17
CA HIS A 124 10.51 15.73 -12.56
C HIS A 124 11.65 15.23 -13.45
N ARG A 125 11.47 14.04 -14.03
CA ARG A 125 12.51 13.41 -14.86
C ARG A 125 12.76 14.26 -16.11
N LYS A 126 14.04 14.41 -16.44
CA LYS A 126 14.44 15.06 -17.70
C LYS A 126 13.88 14.26 -18.89
N PRO A 127 13.34 14.92 -19.91
CA PRO A 127 12.89 14.24 -21.11
C PRO A 127 14.09 13.57 -21.78
N THR A 128 13.86 12.40 -22.36
CA THR A 128 14.80 11.75 -23.27
C THR A 128 14.26 11.86 -24.69
N LYS A 129 15.06 11.50 -25.70
CA LYS A 129 14.62 11.57 -27.11
C LYS A 129 13.30 10.83 -27.37
N ASP A 130 13.06 9.76 -26.59
CA ASP A 130 11.92 8.85 -26.76
C ASP A 130 10.84 9.00 -25.67
N ASN A 131 11.07 9.81 -24.63
CA ASN A 131 10.13 9.98 -23.51
C ASN A 131 9.94 11.44 -23.11
N LEU A 132 8.69 11.85 -22.92
CA LEU A 132 8.34 13.17 -22.41
C LEU A 132 8.82 13.35 -20.95
N ALA A 133 8.88 14.61 -20.51
CA ALA A 133 9.18 14.93 -19.12
C ALA A 133 7.98 14.55 -18.25
N GLU A 134 8.23 13.75 -17.22
CA GLU A 134 7.19 13.18 -16.35
C GLU A 134 7.64 13.17 -14.89
N TRP A 135 6.67 13.21 -13.99
CA TRP A 135 6.90 13.12 -12.55
C TRP A 135 6.94 11.66 -12.08
N TYR A 136 7.96 11.33 -11.29
CA TYR A 136 8.16 10.03 -10.66
C TYR A 136 8.25 10.17 -9.15
N LEU A 137 7.89 9.13 -8.40
CA LEU A 137 7.95 9.12 -6.95
C LEU A 137 9.38 8.79 -6.49
N SER A 138 9.94 9.67 -5.66
CA SER A 138 11.17 9.38 -4.93
C SER A 138 10.90 8.72 -3.58
N ASP A 139 9.68 8.88 -3.08
CA ASP A 139 9.13 8.17 -1.92
C ASP A 139 7.88 7.41 -2.35
N GLY A 140 7.92 6.08 -2.22
CA GLY A 140 6.88 5.18 -2.72
C GLY A 140 6.12 4.45 -1.62
N LEU A 141 5.97 5.02 -0.42
CA LEU A 141 5.23 4.42 0.69
C LEU A 141 5.60 2.94 0.94
N LEU A 142 6.89 2.61 0.78
CA LEU A 142 7.39 1.27 0.98
C LEU A 142 7.79 1.11 2.44
N VAL A 143 6.91 0.48 3.22
CA VAL A 143 7.09 0.31 4.66
C VAL A 143 7.81 -1.01 4.92
N ARG A 144 8.84 -0.97 5.77
CA ARG A 144 9.56 -2.16 6.20
C ARG A 144 8.81 -2.84 7.33
N VAL A 145 8.54 -4.13 7.19
CA VAL A 145 8.01 -4.99 8.23
C VAL A 145 9.10 -5.98 8.65
N ALA A 146 9.47 -5.95 9.92
CA ALA A 146 10.41 -6.88 10.53
C ALA A 146 9.68 -8.15 10.97
N VAL A 147 10.05 -9.30 10.40
CA VAL A 147 9.47 -10.61 10.71
C VAL A 147 10.53 -11.47 11.41
N THR A 148 10.14 -12.16 12.48
CA THR A 148 10.98 -13.13 13.18
C THR A 148 10.13 -14.27 13.75
N GLY A 149 10.75 -15.42 13.99
CA GLY A 149 10.08 -16.54 14.64
C GLY A 149 11.09 -17.54 15.18
N ASN A 150 11.01 -17.85 16.48
CA ASN A 150 11.93 -18.82 17.07
C ASN A 150 11.42 -20.24 16.81
N GLY A 151 12.23 -21.08 16.18
CA GLY A 151 11.86 -22.44 15.82
C GLY A 151 10.80 -22.52 14.71
N VAL A 152 10.54 -21.41 14.00
CA VAL A 152 9.63 -21.33 12.86
C VAL A 152 10.47 -21.30 11.58
N PRO A 153 10.37 -22.31 10.70
CA PRO A 153 11.26 -22.45 9.54
C PRO A 153 10.97 -21.45 8.42
N GLY A 154 9.73 -20.96 8.32
CA GLY A 154 9.31 -20.04 7.28
C GLY A 154 7.90 -19.50 7.53
N PHE A 155 7.44 -18.65 6.62
CA PHE A 155 6.08 -18.13 6.61
C PHE A 155 5.62 -17.87 5.18
N SER A 156 4.32 -17.71 5.01
CA SER A 156 3.71 -17.26 3.77
C SER A 156 2.88 -16.01 4.01
N VAL A 157 2.73 -15.18 2.99
CA VAL A 157 1.81 -14.04 3.00
C VAL A 157 0.60 -14.44 2.15
N ARG A 158 -0.61 -14.13 2.61
CA ARG A 158 -1.81 -14.39 1.80
C ARG A 158 -1.68 -13.71 0.44
N GLY A 159 -1.95 -14.46 -0.64
CA GLY A 159 -1.82 -13.99 -2.02
C GLY A 159 -0.43 -14.19 -2.62
N ASP A 160 0.61 -14.51 -1.83
CA ASP A 160 1.93 -14.77 -2.39
C ASP A 160 1.96 -16.09 -3.18
N SER A 161 2.18 -15.98 -4.49
CA SER A 161 2.30 -17.11 -5.41
C SER A 161 3.69 -17.76 -5.40
N ALA A 162 4.70 -17.08 -4.85
CA ALA A 162 6.06 -17.62 -4.74
C ALA A 162 6.26 -18.51 -3.50
N GLY A 163 5.21 -18.72 -2.69
CA GLY A 163 5.16 -19.73 -1.63
C GLY A 163 5.79 -19.32 -0.31
N VAL A 164 6.38 -20.29 0.40
CA VAL A 164 6.99 -20.07 1.72
C VAL A 164 8.30 -19.30 1.59
N GLU A 165 8.39 -18.21 2.35
CA GLU A 165 9.62 -17.46 2.57
C GLU A 165 10.36 -18.02 3.81
N PRO A 166 11.61 -18.47 3.67
CA PRO A 166 12.38 -18.99 4.80
C PRO A 166 12.65 -17.92 5.86
N LEU A 167 12.51 -18.28 7.14
CA LEU A 167 12.89 -17.41 8.24
C LEU A 167 14.28 -17.76 8.75
N SER A 168 15.13 -16.74 8.89
CA SER A 168 16.38 -16.90 9.64
C SER A 168 16.08 -16.90 11.15
N LYS A 169 17.06 -17.36 11.95
CA LYS A 169 17.00 -17.26 13.42
C LYS A 169 17.00 -15.80 13.94
N SER A 170 17.32 -14.84 13.08
CA SER A 170 17.27 -13.40 13.35
C SER A 170 15.97 -12.79 12.82
N TRP A 171 15.76 -11.50 13.07
CA TRP A 171 14.74 -10.77 12.32
C TRP A 171 15.17 -10.58 10.87
N GLN A 172 14.19 -10.42 9.99
CA GLN A 172 14.35 -10.14 8.58
C GLN A 172 13.30 -9.11 8.14
N GLU A 173 13.69 -8.18 7.27
CA GLU A 173 12.81 -7.09 6.83
C GLU A 173 12.31 -7.30 5.41
N TYR A 174 11.04 -6.99 5.21
CA TYR A 174 10.38 -7.03 3.92
C TYR A 174 9.59 -5.75 3.68
N TYR A 175 9.54 -5.28 2.44
CA TYR A 175 8.72 -4.13 2.10
C TYR A 175 7.28 -4.56 1.82
N PHE A 176 6.36 -3.72 2.27
CA PHE A 176 4.94 -3.82 1.96
C PHE A 176 4.44 -2.45 1.49
N PHE A 177 3.44 -2.49 0.61
CA PHE A 177 2.59 -1.33 0.38
C PHE A 177 1.63 -1.12 1.56
N PRO A 178 1.00 0.07 1.68
CA PRO A 178 -0.03 0.30 2.68
C PRO A 178 -1.20 -0.67 2.52
N GLY A 179 -1.55 -1.36 3.61
CA GLY A 179 -2.61 -2.37 3.63
C GLY A 179 -2.59 -3.24 4.90
N VAL A 180 -3.53 -4.16 5.00
CA VAL A 180 -3.62 -5.13 6.10
C VAL A 180 -3.34 -6.53 5.56
N TYR A 181 -2.28 -7.17 6.04
CA TYR A 181 -1.83 -8.46 5.53
C TYR A 181 -1.85 -9.52 6.63
N THR A 182 -2.21 -10.74 6.25
CA THR A 182 -2.09 -11.91 7.11
C THR A 182 -0.87 -12.73 6.72
N LEU A 183 0.02 -12.94 7.68
CA LEU A 183 1.20 -13.78 7.55
C LEU A 183 0.94 -15.11 8.30
N THR A 184 1.13 -16.22 7.60
CA THR A 184 0.89 -17.57 8.12
C THR A 184 2.24 -18.26 8.32
N PRO A 185 2.64 -18.59 9.56
CA PRO A 185 3.87 -19.30 9.81
C PRO A 185 3.76 -20.76 9.36
N GLU A 186 4.88 -21.35 8.99
CA GLU A 186 4.99 -22.80 9.02
C GLU A 186 4.94 -23.30 10.47
N GLY A 187 4.48 -24.54 10.66
CA GLY A 187 4.52 -25.18 11.99
C GLY A 187 5.94 -25.17 12.57
N ARG A 188 6.05 -25.16 13.90
CA ARG A 188 7.37 -25.17 14.55
C ARG A 188 8.12 -26.46 14.24
N SER A 189 9.45 -26.35 14.21
CA SER A 189 10.34 -27.51 14.00
C SER A 189 10.22 -28.58 15.09
N ASP A 190 9.67 -28.23 16.27
CA ASP A 190 9.40 -29.16 17.37
C ASP A 190 7.99 -29.80 17.31
N GLY A 191 7.23 -29.52 16.25
CA GLY A 191 5.84 -29.99 16.08
C GLY A 191 4.78 -29.11 16.74
N GLY A 192 5.17 -27.98 17.36
CA GLY A 192 4.23 -26.99 17.90
C GLY A 192 3.52 -26.19 16.82
N THR A 193 2.32 -25.69 17.12
CA THR A 193 1.58 -24.78 16.25
C THR A 193 1.88 -23.32 16.59
N VAL A 194 1.83 -22.45 15.58
CA VAL A 194 1.90 -20.99 15.76
C VAL A 194 0.75 -20.35 15.01
N ASP A 195 0.10 -19.38 15.64
CA ASP A 195 -1.03 -18.67 15.04
C ASP A 195 -0.55 -17.67 13.99
N SER A 196 -1.37 -17.51 12.94
CA SER A 196 -1.17 -16.46 11.94
C SER A 196 -1.20 -15.08 12.58
N GLN A 197 -0.42 -14.16 12.03
CA GLN A 197 -0.31 -12.79 12.54
C GLN A 197 -0.81 -11.80 11.49
N THR A 198 -1.46 -10.73 11.93
CA THR A 198 -1.88 -9.62 11.07
C THR A 198 -0.94 -8.44 11.22
N VAL A 199 -0.55 -7.87 10.09
CA VAL A 199 0.22 -6.64 10.02
C VAL A 199 -0.60 -5.56 9.31
N VAL A 200 -0.64 -4.37 9.90
CA VAL A 200 -1.30 -3.16 9.44
C VAL A 200 -0.20 -2.20 9.06
N VAL A 201 -0.05 -2.01 7.76
CA VAL A 201 0.99 -1.19 7.15
C VAL A 201 0.36 0.11 6.69
N VAL A 202 0.87 1.27 7.12
CA VAL A 202 0.26 2.57 6.79
C VAL A 202 1.22 3.45 6.01
N ASP A 203 2.14 4.14 6.66
CA ASP A 203 3.14 4.99 5.98
C ASP A 203 4.56 4.84 6.58
N GLY A 204 4.72 4.01 7.61
CA GLY A 204 5.99 3.77 8.30
C GLY A 204 6.45 4.94 9.18
N SER A 205 5.66 6.01 9.31
CA SER A 205 6.00 7.17 10.13
C SER A 205 5.79 6.91 11.63
N GLY A 206 4.99 5.89 11.99
CA GLY A 206 4.57 5.62 13.35
C GLY A 206 3.56 6.61 13.91
N THR A 207 2.92 7.41 13.04
CA THR A 207 1.86 8.35 13.45
C THR A 207 0.47 7.68 13.53
N ALA A 208 0.25 6.60 12.78
CA ALA A 208 -0.95 5.79 12.86
C ALA A 208 -0.93 4.91 14.12
N ALA A 209 -2.02 4.95 14.90
CA ALA A 209 -2.16 4.19 16.13
C ALA A 209 -2.32 2.68 15.86
N THR A 210 -2.88 2.30 14.72
CA THR A 210 -3.07 0.89 14.35
C THR A 210 -1.89 0.29 13.59
N GLU A 211 -0.93 1.10 13.14
CA GLU A 211 0.24 0.61 12.41
C GLU A 211 1.10 -0.31 13.28
N ASN A 212 1.46 -1.46 12.75
CA ASN A 212 2.48 -2.33 13.31
C ASN A 212 3.42 -2.79 12.20
N THR A 213 4.72 -2.71 12.46
CA THR A 213 5.77 -3.05 11.48
C THR A 213 6.66 -4.17 11.99
N THR A 214 6.18 -4.93 12.98
CA THR A 214 6.91 -6.08 13.55
C THR A 214 5.97 -7.25 13.72
N VAL A 215 6.37 -8.41 13.21
CA VAL A 215 5.68 -9.69 13.33
C VAL A 215 6.58 -10.68 14.05
N ARG A 216 6.03 -11.41 15.02
CA ARG A 216 6.74 -12.43 15.80
C ARG A 216 5.92 -13.70 15.89
N PHE A 217 6.50 -14.81 15.42
CA PHE A 217 5.95 -16.17 15.48
C PHE A 217 6.56 -17.00 16.63
#